data_AF-C0QJT6-F1
#
_entry.id   AF-C0QJT6-F1
#
_cell.length_a   1.000
_cell.length_b   1.000
_cell.length_c   1.000
_cell.angle_alpha   90.00
_cell.angle_beta   90.00
_cell.angle_gamma   90.00
#
_symmetry.space_group_name_H-M   'P 1'
#
loop_
_entity.id
_entity.type
_entity.pdbx_description
1 polymer ?
#
loop_
_entity_poly.entity_id
_entity_poly.type
_entity_poly.pdbx_seq_one_letter_code
_entity_poly.pdbx_strand_id
1 'polypeptide(L)'
;MTFIIRTALALIILLTLGSCVSNETDPRKGGLFSYNPKAYEKRLEEKKATLSETEAATEQAKQEGQNLAASKQEKQARHEALKKELAVLYAESAKLQQQLDQTKTANAGQEKKLKVLKTQVADLRAKTIATNNSGASDAAKQAEVARLQKRMDELLEEAATLSEL
;
A
#
# COMPACT_ATOMS: atom_id res chain seq x y z
N MET A 1 17.61 -80.40 -26.92
CA MET A 1 17.91 -79.00 -26.53
C MET A 1 16.69 -78.21 -26.02
N THR A 2 15.56 -78.83 -25.70
CA THR A 2 14.33 -78.14 -25.25
C THR A 2 14.09 -78.21 -23.73
N PHE A 3 14.74 -79.15 -23.03
CA PHE A 3 14.60 -79.29 -21.57
C PHE A 3 15.43 -78.27 -20.77
N ILE A 4 16.63 -77.94 -21.24
CA ILE A 4 17.54 -76.98 -20.57
C ILE A 4 17.00 -75.54 -20.65
N ILE A 5 16.30 -75.21 -21.75
CA ILE A 5 15.71 -73.88 -21.96
C ILE A 5 14.47 -73.69 -21.06
N ARG A 6 13.69 -74.75 -20.82
CA ARG A 6 12.50 -74.69 -19.94
C ARG A 6 12.85 -74.58 -18.46
N THR A 7 13.94 -75.21 -18.00
CA THR A 7 14.40 -75.11 -16.60
C THR A 7 15.12 -73.78 -16.33
N ALA A 8 15.85 -73.23 -17.31
CA ALA A 8 16.47 -71.91 -17.19
C ALA A 8 15.43 -70.76 -17.13
N LEU A 9 14.34 -70.86 -17.89
CA LEU A 9 13.26 -69.87 -17.88
C LEU A 9 12.47 -69.87 -16.58
N ALA A 10 12.26 -71.04 -15.97
CA ALA A 10 11.58 -71.16 -14.67
C ALA A 10 12.40 -70.58 -13.51
N LEU A 11 13.74 -70.66 -13.58
CA LEU A 11 14.63 -70.11 -12.55
C LEU A 11 14.70 -68.57 -12.60
N ILE A 12 14.58 -67.96 -13.79
CA ILE A 12 14.60 -66.51 -13.99
C ILE A 12 13.30 -65.85 -13.52
N ILE A 13 12.16 -66.54 -13.62
CA ILE A 13 10.85 -66.03 -13.14
C ILE A 13 10.77 -66.06 -11.60
N LEU A 14 11.51 -66.93 -10.92
CA LEU A 14 11.58 -66.98 -9.46
C LEU A 14 12.49 -65.90 -8.85
N LEU A 15 13.38 -65.29 -9.64
CA LEU A 15 14.30 -64.24 -9.20
C LEU A 15 13.73 -62.82 -9.33
N THR A 16 12.60 -62.63 -10.03
CA THR A 16 11.97 -61.30 -10.21
C THR A 16 10.87 -61.00 -9.19
N LEU A 17 10.53 -61.94 -8.30
CA LEU A 17 9.52 -61.77 -7.25
C LEU A 17 10.10 -61.32 -5.88
N GLY A 18 11.41 -61.07 -5.80
CA GLY A 18 12.13 -60.88 -4.54
C GLY A 18 12.48 -59.45 -4.12
N SER A 19 12.07 -58.41 -4.85
CA SER A 19 12.51 -57.03 -4.54
C SER A 19 11.40 -55.99 -4.65
N CYS A 20 10.31 -56.21 -3.92
CA CYS A 20 9.43 -55.11 -3.51
C CYS A 20 9.52 -54.97 -1.99
N VAL A 21 10.72 -54.67 -1.47
CA VAL A 21 10.85 -54.05 -0.15
C VAL A 21 10.42 -52.59 -0.34
N SER A 22 9.11 -52.39 -0.34
CA SER A 22 8.53 -51.11 -0.02
C SER A 22 8.86 -50.86 1.45
N ASN A 23 9.94 -50.13 1.70
CA ASN A 23 10.14 -49.44 2.97
C ASN A 23 9.09 -48.33 3.09
N GLU A 24 7.81 -48.70 3.12
CA GLU A 24 6.71 -47.83 3.49
C GLU A 24 6.81 -47.64 5.01
N THR A 25 7.63 -46.67 5.40
CA THR A 25 7.81 -46.22 6.79
C THR A 25 6.63 -45.36 7.25
N ASP A 26 5.41 -45.73 6.85
CA ASP A 26 4.18 -45.17 7.41
C ASP A 26 3.67 -46.08 8.55
N PRO A 27 3.98 -45.78 9.82
CA PRO A 27 3.46 -46.52 10.98
C PRO A 27 1.93 -46.49 11.13
N ARG A 28 1.18 -45.76 10.28
CA ARG A 28 -0.28 -45.82 10.20
C ARG A 28 -0.80 -46.86 9.19
N LYS A 29 0.06 -47.39 8.33
CA LYS A 29 -0.27 -48.39 7.30
C LYS A 29 0.33 -49.77 7.56
N GLY A 30 1.24 -49.89 8.53
CA GLY A 30 1.79 -51.18 8.95
C GLY A 30 0.96 -51.82 10.06
N GLY A 31 0.66 -53.12 9.92
CA GLY A 31 -0.04 -53.91 10.93
C GLY A 31 0.80 -54.14 12.20
N LEU A 32 0.21 -54.88 13.15
CA LEU A 32 0.59 -55.14 14.57
C LEU A 32 2.09 -55.22 14.96
N PHE A 33 3.04 -55.35 14.02
CA PHE A 33 4.48 -55.45 14.27
C PHE A 33 5.34 -54.31 13.67
N SER A 34 4.76 -53.26 13.09
CA SER A 34 5.51 -52.19 12.39
C SER A 34 5.94 -51.00 13.28
N TYR A 35 6.09 -51.20 14.58
CA TYR A 35 6.54 -50.12 15.47
C TYR A 35 8.01 -49.77 15.19
N ASN A 36 8.24 -48.56 14.68
CA ASN A 36 9.57 -48.02 14.46
C ASN A 36 9.75 -46.73 15.28
N PRO A 37 10.38 -46.78 16.47
CA PRO A 37 10.50 -45.63 17.38
C PRO A 37 11.21 -44.44 16.73
N LYS A 38 12.23 -44.68 15.90
CA LYS A 38 12.95 -43.61 15.18
C LYS A 38 12.06 -42.86 14.18
N ALA A 39 11.14 -43.56 13.52
CA ALA A 39 10.18 -42.93 12.60
C ALA A 39 9.17 -42.03 13.34
N TYR A 40 8.79 -42.41 14.56
CA TYR A 40 7.92 -41.58 15.41
C TYR A 40 8.66 -40.35 15.95
N GLU A 41 9.90 -40.51 16.41
CA GLU A 41 10.76 -39.40 16.85
C GLU A 41 10.93 -38.38 15.73
N LYS A 42 11.27 -38.84 14.51
CA LYS A 42 11.40 -37.96 13.35
C LYS A 42 10.11 -37.18 13.06
N ARG A 43 8.94 -37.81 13.11
CA ARG A 43 7.65 -37.10 12.94
C ARG A 43 7.38 -36.09 14.04
N LEU A 44 7.77 -36.40 15.28
CA LEU A 44 7.61 -35.48 16.39
C LEU A 44 8.49 -34.25 16.20
N GLU A 45 9.73 -34.44 15.75
CA GLU A 45 10.65 -33.36 15.38
C GLU A 45 10.11 -32.54 14.20
N GLU A 46 9.67 -33.18 13.12
CA GLU A 46 9.04 -32.51 11.97
C GLU A 46 7.84 -31.67 12.40
N LYS A 47 6.94 -32.22 13.24
CA LYS A 47 5.79 -31.47 13.77
C LYS A 47 6.18 -30.29 14.65
N LYS A 48 7.21 -30.45 15.49
CA LYS A 48 7.73 -29.35 16.32
C LYS A 48 8.33 -28.24 15.46
N ALA A 49 9.08 -28.61 14.42
CA ALA A 49 9.63 -27.67 13.45
C ALA A 49 8.50 -26.92 12.72
N THR A 50 7.51 -27.64 12.18
CA THR A 50 6.36 -27.01 11.49
C THR A 50 5.55 -26.11 12.42
N LEU A 51 5.34 -26.51 13.68
CA LEU A 51 4.65 -25.67 14.65
C LEU A 51 5.43 -24.38 14.90
N SER A 52 6.73 -24.48 15.17
CA SER A 52 7.59 -23.32 15.40
C SER A 52 7.64 -22.37 14.20
N GLU A 53 7.71 -22.90 12.98
CA GLU A 53 7.67 -22.11 11.76
C GLU A 53 6.32 -21.40 11.59
N THR A 54 5.21 -22.11 11.87
CA THR A 54 3.86 -21.55 11.76
C THR A 54 3.62 -20.46 12.80
N GLU A 55 4.08 -20.65 14.04
CA GLU A 55 4.01 -19.64 15.09
C GLU A 55 4.80 -18.39 14.73
N ALA A 56 6.03 -18.55 14.21
CA ALA A 56 6.86 -17.44 13.75
C ALA A 56 6.20 -16.67 12.59
N ALA A 57 5.67 -17.39 11.59
CA ALA A 57 4.96 -16.78 10.47
C ALA A 57 3.69 -16.04 10.91
N THR A 58 2.96 -16.59 11.89
CA THR A 58 1.75 -15.97 12.44
C THR A 58 2.08 -14.66 13.17
N GLU A 59 3.13 -14.65 13.98
CA GLU A 59 3.55 -13.45 14.69
C GLU A 59 4.07 -12.38 13.72
N GLN A 60 4.82 -12.77 12.69
CA GLN A 60 5.24 -11.85 11.62
C GLN A 60 4.03 -11.25 10.90
N ALA A 61 3.06 -12.07 10.48
CA ALA A 61 1.86 -11.60 9.79
C ALA A 61 1.02 -10.65 10.67
N LYS A 62 0.98 -10.90 11.99
CA LYS A 62 0.31 -10.03 12.96
C LYS A 62 1.01 -8.67 13.06
N GLN A 63 2.34 -8.66 13.14
CA GLN A 63 3.13 -7.42 13.18
C GLN A 63 2.96 -6.63 11.88
N GLU A 64 3.03 -7.30 10.72
CA GLU A 64 2.75 -6.69 9.41
C GLU A 64 1.35 -6.10 9.35
N GLY A 65 0.34 -6.83 9.83
CA GLY A 65 -1.05 -6.36 9.91
C GLY A 65 -1.20 -5.10 10.77
N GLN A 66 -0.54 -5.05 11.93
CA GLN A 66 -0.53 -3.87 12.80
C GLN A 66 0.14 -2.67 12.13
N ASN A 67 1.29 -2.89 11.50
CA ASN A 67 2.02 -1.84 10.78
C ASN A 67 1.21 -1.28 9.60
N LEU A 68 0.54 -2.15 8.84
CA LEU A 68 -0.34 -1.75 7.74
C LEU A 68 -1.55 -0.97 8.24
N ALA A 69 -2.17 -1.39 9.35
CA ALA A 69 -3.28 -0.67 9.96
C ALA A 69 -2.87 0.73 10.43
N ALA A 70 -1.71 0.85 11.10
CA ALA A 70 -1.16 2.12 11.53
C ALA A 70 -0.85 3.04 10.33
N SER A 71 -0.18 2.51 9.30
CA SER A 71 0.14 3.27 8.09
C SER A 71 -1.13 3.75 7.36
N LYS A 72 -2.18 2.92 7.31
CA LYS A 72 -3.47 3.30 6.73
C LYS A 72 -4.10 4.46 7.50
N GLN A 73 -4.13 4.37 8.83
CA GLN A 73 -4.68 5.43 9.69
C GLN A 73 -3.90 6.75 9.51
N GLU A 74 -2.58 6.68 9.46
CA GLU A 74 -1.73 7.84 9.23
C GLU A 74 -2.01 8.51 7.88
N LYS A 75 -2.08 7.72 6.79
CA LYS A 75 -2.39 8.24 5.45
C LYS A 75 -3.78 8.88 5.40
N GLN A 76 -4.78 8.26 6.05
CA GLN A 76 -6.12 8.84 6.15
C GLN A 76 -6.12 10.18 6.90
N ALA A 77 -5.40 10.28 8.01
CA ALA A 77 -5.28 11.52 8.77
C ALA A 77 -4.60 12.63 7.94
N ARG A 78 -3.51 12.30 7.22
CA ARG A 78 -2.83 13.24 6.32
C ARG A 78 -3.73 13.72 5.19
N HIS A 79 -4.48 12.81 4.56
CA HIS A 79 -5.42 13.16 3.50
C HIS A 79 -6.51 14.13 3.98
N GLU A 80 -7.09 13.87 5.16
CA GLU A 80 -8.09 14.77 5.76
C GLU A 80 -7.51 16.14 6.14
N ALA A 81 -6.25 16.19 6.59
CA ALA A 81 -5.56 17.45 6.86
C ALA A 81 -5.38 18.28 5.58
N LEU A 82 -4.87 17.66 4.50
CA LEU A 82 -4.70 18.33 3.20
C LEU A 82 -6.02 18.84 2.63
N LYS A 83 -7.11 18.05 2.78
CA LYS A 83 -8.45 18.46 2.36
C LYS A 83 -8.93 19.70 3.12
N LYS A 84 -8.64 19.80 4.42
CA LYS A 84 -8.96 20.99 5.22
C LYS A 84 -8.16 22.21 4.78
N GLU A 85 -6.86 22.06 4.54
CA GLU A 85 -5.99 23.15 4.04
C GLU A 85 -6.49 23.69 2.70
N LEU A 86 -6.84 22.80 1.77
CA LEU A 86 -7.42 23.20 0.48
C LEU A 86 -8.77 23.92 0.62
N ALA A 87 -9.60 23.53 1.58
CA ALA A 87 -10.86 24.22 1.87
C ALA A 87 -10.63 25.63 2.44
N VAL A 88 -9.61 25.82 3.28
CA VAL A 88 -9.19 27.13 3.80
C VAL A 88 -8.72 28.02 2.64
N LEU A 89 -7.81 27.53 1.80
CA LEU A 89 -7.33 28.27 0.62
C LEU A 89 -8.47 28.69 -0.31
N TYR A 90 -9.45 27.81 -0.50
CA TYR A 90 -10.64 28.12 -1.28
C TYR A 90 -11.46 29.27 -0.68
N ALA A 91 -11.71 29.24 0.64
CA ALA A 91 -12.44 30.28 1.34
C ALA A 91 -11.69 31.62 1.32
N GLU A 92 -10.38 31.60 1.53
CA GLU A 92 -9.51 32.78 1.47
C GLU A 92 -9.48 33.39 0.06
N SER A 93 -9.40 32.55 -0.99
CA SER A 93 -9.46 33.03 -2.38
C SER A 93 -10.78 33.75 -2.68
N ALA A 94 -11.90 33.26 -2.13
CA ALA A 94 -13.20 33.88 -2.31
C ALA A 94 -13.30 35.22 -1.57
N LYS A 95 -12.75 35.30 -0.35
CA LYS A 95 -12.67 36.54 0.43
C LYS A 95 -11.81 37.58 -0.28
N LEU A 96 -10.66 37.19 -0.81
CA LEU A 96 -9.76 38.07 -1.54
C LEU A 96 -10.42 38.60 -2.83
N GLN A 97 -11.12 37.73 -3.56
CA GLN A 97 -11.91 38.14 -4.73
C GLN A 97 -12.95 39.22 -4.36
N GLN A 98 -13.67 39.03 -3.26
CA GLN A 98 -14.65 40.00 -2.76
C GLN A 98 -14.00 41.34 -2.38
N GLN A 99 -12.85 41.32 -1.71
CA GLN A 99 -12.10 42.53 -1.36
C GLN A 99 -11.68 43.29 -2.63
N LEU A 100 -11.20 42.60 -3.65
CA LEU A 100 -10.83 43.22 -4.93
C LEU A 100 -12.04 43.76 -5.71
N ASP A 101 -13.21 43.16 -5.57
CA ASP A 101 -14.45 43.71 -6.12
C ASP A 101 -14.82 45.04 -5.43
N GLN A 102 -14.62 45.14 -4.11
CA GLN A 102 -14.86 46.36 -3.34
C GLN A 102 -13.84 47.48 -3.65
N THR A 103 -12.55 47.15 -3.84
CA THR A 103 -11.50 48.13 -4.17
C THR A 103 -11.69 48.76 -5.55
N LYS A 104 -12.33 48.06 -6.51
CA LYS A 104 -12.68 48.62 -7.83
C LYS A 104 -13.49 49.91 -7.73
N THR A 105 -14.33 50.02 -6.71
CA THR A 105 -15.20 51.17 -6.46
C THR A 105 -14.41 52.41 -5.98
N ALA A 106 -13.20 52.23 -5.46
CA ALA A 106 -12.41 53.30 -4.85
C ALA A 106 -11.34 53.91 -5.78
N ASN A 107 -10.79 53.17 -6.75
CA ASN A 107 -9.59 53.60 -7.50
C ASN A 107 -9.62 53.25 -9.01
N ALA A 108 -10.18 54.13 -9.85
CA ALA A 108 -10.22 53.95 -11.31
C ALA A 108 -8.82 53.94 -11.98
N GLY A 109 -7.82 54.60 -11.38
CA GLY A 109 -6.44 54.63 -11.90
C GLY A 109 -5.69 53.28 -11.81
N GLN A 110 -6.20 52.33 -11.02
CA GLN A 110 -5.57 51.03 -10.79
C GLN A 110 -6.32 49.86 -11.45
N GLU A 111 -7.30 50.15 -12.32
CA GLU A 111 -8.19 49.13 -12.91
C GLU A 111 -7.44 47.99 -13.60
N LYS A 112 -6.32 48.29 -14.28
CA LYS A 112 -5.47 47.27 -14.91
C LYS A 112 -4.85 46.32 -13.88
N LYS A 113 -4.29 46.84 -12.78
CA LYS A 113 -3.68 46.02 -11.72
C LYS A 113 -4.75 45.17 -11.03
N LEU A 114 -5.90 45.75 -10.76
CA LEU A 114 -7.03 45.08 -10.15
C LEU A 114 -7.58 43.94 -11.02
N LYS A 115 -7.63 44.12 -12.35
CA LYS A 115 -8.02 43.05 -13.30
C LYS A 115 -7.01 41.90 -13.31
N VAL A 116 -5.71 42.21 -13.25
CA VAL A 116 -4.64 41.20 -13.17
C VAL A 116 -4.79 40.38 -11.89
N LEU A 117 -4.95 41.04 -10.74
CA LEU A 117 -5.05 40.36 -9.45
C LEU A 117 -6.28 39.44 -9.38
N LYS A 118 -7.44 39.88 -9.88
CA LYS A 118 -8.64 39.02 -10.00
C LYS A 118 -8.41 37.78 -10.85
N THR A 119 -7.68 37.92 -11.95
CA THR A 119 -7.36 36.79 -12.82
C THR A 119 -6.45 35.79 -12.10
N GLN A 120 -5.49 36.28 -11.31
CA GLN A 120 -4.59 35.43 -10.53
C GLN A 120 -5.30 34.73 -9.37
N VAL A 121 -6.25 35.39 -8.69
CA VAL A 121 -7.09 34.77 -7.67
C VAL A 121 -7.99 33.68 -8.27
N ALA A 122 -8.57 33.93 -9.44
CA ALA A 122 -9.36 32.93 -10.17
C ALA A 122 -8.53 31.71 -10.56
N ASP A 123 -7.31 31.92 -11.07
CA ASP A 123 -6.36 30.84 -11.38
C ASP A 123 -5.95 30.05 -10.13
N LEU A 124 -5.66 30.75 -9.01
CA LEU A 124 -5.35 30.10 -7.73
C LEU A 124 -6.50 29.20 -7.25
N ARG A 125 -7.74 29.69 -7.35
CA ARG A 125 -8.94 28.92 -7.02
C ARG A 125 -9.10 27.70 -7.91
N ALA A 126 -8.90 27.85 -9.22
CA ALA A 126 -8.94 26.74 -10.17
C ALA A 126 -7.89 25.67 -9.86
N LYS A 127 -6.65 26.09 -9.55
CA LYS A 127 -5.56 25.18 -9.15
C LYS A 127 -5.86 24.47 -7.83
N THR A 128 -6.43 25.18 -6.85
CA THR A 128 -6.85 24.58 -5.57
C THR A 128 -7.87 23.47 -5.78
N ILE A 129 -8.88 23.70 -6.63
CA ILE A 129 -9.88 22.68 -6.99
C ILE A 129 -9.22 21.51 -7.73
N ALA A 130 -8.34 21.80 -8.69
CA ALA A 130 -7.64 20.77 -9.47
C ALA A 130 -6.78 19.88 -8.57
N THR A 131 -6.03 20.46 -7.63
CA THR A 131 -5.21 19.72 -6.66
C THR A 131 -6.07 18.84 -5.77
N ASN A 132 -7.19 19.36 -5.26
CA ASN A 132 -8.13 18.58 -4.46
C ASN A 132 -8.67 17.35 -5.19
N ASN A 133 -9.04 17.53 -6.46
CA ASN A 133 -9.64 16.49 -7.29
C ASN A 133 -8.61 15.60 -8.00
N SER A 134 -7.32 15.87 -7.85
CA SER A 134 -6.27 15.10 -8.50
C SER A 134 -6.07 13.71 -7.85
N GLY A 135 -5.66 12.74 -8.67
CA GLY A 135 -5.17 11.44 -8.23
C GLY A 135 -3.68 11.44 -7.81
N ALA A 136 -3.09 12.63 -7.57
CA ALA A 136 -1.70 12.76 -7.18
C ALA A 136 -1.45 12.19 -5.78
N SER A 137 -0.20 11.79 -5.50
CA SER A 137 0.21 11.31 -4.17
C SER A 137 0.09 12.41 -3.12
N ASP A 138 -0.05 12.02 -1.85
CA ASP A 138 -0.16 12.98 -0.74
C ASP A 138 1.05 13.93 -0.67
N ALA A 139 2.26 13.43 -0.94
CA ALA A 139 3.47 14.25 -0.99
C ALA A 139 3.41 15.30 -2.11
N ALA A 140 2.90 14.93 -3.28
CA ALA A 140 2.71 15.86 -4.39
C ALA A 140 1.63 16.89 -4.08
N LYS A 141 0.50 16.47 -3.48
CA LYS A 141 -0.55 17.38 -3.02
C LYS A 141 -0.03 18.35 -1.96
N GLN A 142 0.77 17.89 -1.02
CA GLN A 142 1.32 18.74 0.04
C GLN A 142 2.31 19.78 -0.49
N ALA A 143 3.19 19.40 -1.42
CA ALA A 143 4.08 20.35 -2.08
C ALA A 143 3.29 21.41 -2.87
N GLU A 144 2.21 20.99 -3.54
CA GLU A 144 1.35 21.90 -4.29
C GLU A 144 0.54 22.83 -3.37
N VAL A 145 0.00 22.32 -2.26
CA VAL A 145 -0.67 23.15 -1.24
C VAL A 145 0.28 24.21 -0.69
N ALA A 146 1.51 23.85 -0.33
CA ALA A 146 2.50 24.81 0.14
C ALA A 146 2.82 25.90 -0.91
N ARG A 147 2.91 25.51 -2.18
CA ARG A 147 3.08 26.46 -3.30
C ARG A 147 1.88 27.40 -3.45
N LEU A 148 0.67 26.86 -3.38
CA LEU A 148 -0.57 27.64 -3.50
C LEU A 148 -0.75 28.60 -2.31
N GLN A 149 -0.37 28.17 -1.11
CA GLN A 149 -0.43 29.00 0.09
C GLN A 149 0.55 30.17 0.02
N LYS A 150 1.79 29.93 -0.40
CA LYS A 150 2.74 31.02 -0.68
C LYS A 150 2.17 32.01 -1.70
N ARG A 151 1.54 31.49 -2.76
CA ARG A 151 0.91 32.35 -3.78
C ARG A 151 -0.27 33.15 -3.22
N MET A 152 -1.03 32.58 -2.28
CA MET A 152 -2.09 33.29 -1.57
C MET A 152 -1.51 34.47 -0.77
N ASP A 153 -0.45 34.23 0.00
CA ASP A 153 0.19 35.25 0.83
C ASP A 153 0.71 36.42 -0.02
N GLU A 154 1.38 36.11 -1.14
CA GLU A 154 1.82 37.13 -2.13
C GLU A 154 0.66 37.97 -2.65
N LEU A 155 -0.46 37.34 -3.01
CA LEU A 155 -1.64 38.05 -3.52
C LEU A 155 -2.33 38.90 -2.45
N LEU A 156 -2.31 38.47 -1.19
CA LEU A 156 -2.83 39.25 -0.06
C LEU A 156 -1.99 40.50 0.17
N GLU A 157 -0.66 40.40 0.09
CA GLU A 157 0.25 41.53 0.19
C GLU A 157 0.05 42.51 -0.97
N GLU A 158 0.01 42.00 -2.21
CA GLU A 158 -0.27 42.82 -3.40
C GLU A 158 -1.63 43.54 -3.28
N ALA A 159 -2.67 42.86 -2.79
CA ALA A 159 -3.99 43.49 -2.59
C ALA A 159 -3.98 44.57 -1.51
N ALA A 160 -3.27 44.36 -0.41
CA ALA A 160 -3.14 45.34 0.67
C ALA A 160 -2.48 46.63 0.16
N THR A 161 -1.38 46.52 -0.58
CA THR A 161 -0.69 47.71 -1.15
C THR A 161 -1.59 48.51 -2.10
N LEU A 162 -2.46 47.85 -2.86
CA LEU A 162 -3.42 48.52 -3.75
C LEU A 162 -4.55 49.22 -2.98
N SER A 163 -4.89 48.73 -1.79
CA SER A 163 -5.94 49.33 -0.95
C SER A 163 -5.48 50.55 -0.15
N GLU A 164 -4.17 50.68 0.09
CA GLU A 164 -3.57 51.79 0.85
C GLU A 164 -3.19 53.00 -0.02
N LEU A 165 -3.18 52.85 -1.35
CA LEU A 165 -2.88 53.89 -2.35
C LEU A 165 -4.14 54.68 -2.74
#